data_AF-A0AAU4S891-F1
#
_entry.id   AF-A0AAU4S891-F1
#
_cell.length_a   1.000
_cell.length_b   1.000
_cell.length_c   1.000
_cell.angle_alpha   90.00
_cell.angle_beta   90.00
_cell.angle_gamma   90.00
#
_symmetry.space_group_name_H-M   'P 1'
#
loop_
_entity.id
_entity.type
_entity.pdbx_description
1 polymer ?
#
loop_
_entity_poly.entity_id
_entity_poly.type
_entity_poly.pdbx_seq_one_letter_code
_entity_poly.pdbx_strand_id
1 'polypeptide(L)'
;MAEARRDGLTIRQLVVVPEEAKVIRDVVRRILTHKDEEAPFGRRHPGSLSGICAELNAEGVPTKTARLADKWRATGPGGLDGRCGPSLWEVSTLKRILRDPRLIGHAVEPVYGPDSKSAPGARPSVVGYRSVVDPQTLTPLMSHEPVLDAADWEELQAWLDTRMPGTHGRRASSLLSGLGVLRCVCGATMVSNGTAGATASYRCSRPKGATGGHDGGNSIKREHVEEYVIQRVFTEISRAGQGQRCSVELLTEAGARFGSVADLVVRAQAYEAGQWQCAPLTDRRAFLRCFIDRIEVAKALSRGNKWEPYDAGRRTTVTWVTPRSGP
;
A
#
# COMPACT_ATOMS: atom_id res chain seq x y z
N MET A 1 19.56 -5.02 -25.52
CA MET A 1 19.90 -3.67 -26.02
C MET A 1 20.75 -3.87 -27.25
N ALA A 2 20.31 -3.37 -28.40
CA ALA A 2 21.13 -3.34 -29.61
C ALA A 2 21.82 -1.96 -29.69
N GLU A 3 23.10 -1.95 -30.02
CA GLU A 3 23.88 -0.72 -30.24
C GLU A 3 24.22 -0.64 -31.71
N ALA A 4 23.74 0.41 -32.39
CA ALA A 4 24.15 0.75 -33.73
C ALA A 4 24.94 2.06 -33.69
N ARG A 5 26.12 2.07 -34.33
CA ARG A 5 26.95 3.26 -34.49
C ARG A 5 26.85 3.73 -35.93
N ARG A 6 26.42 4.98 -36.12
CA ARG A 6 26.39 5.63 -37.43
C ARG A 6 26.83 7.08 -37.25
N ASP A 7 27.86 7.50 -37.99
CA ASP A 7 28.35 8.88 -38.07
C ASP A 7 28.60 9.56 -36.70
N GLY A 8 29.19 8.83 -35.74
CA GLY A 8 29.50 9.34 -34.40
C GLY A 8 28.32 9.35 -33.41
N LEU A 9 27.10 9.02 -33.84
CA LEU A 9 25.93 8.83 -33.00
C LEU A 9 25.82 7.38 -32.52
N THR A 10 25.69 7.20 -31.21
CA THR A 10 25.40 5.90 -30.58
C THR A 10 23.89 5.80 -30.33
N ILE A 11 23.21 4.98 -31.13
CA ILE A 11 21.78 4.71 -30.94
C ILE A 11 21.65 3.44 -30.11
N ARG A 12 21.01 3.56 -28.94
CA ARG A 12 20.70 2.43 -28.05
C ARG A 12 19.23 2.07 -28.18
N GLN A 13 18.96 0.90 -28.73
CA GLN A 13 17.59 0.39 -28.87
C GLN A 13 17.27 -0.63 -27.76
N LEU A 14 16.11 -0.46 -27.14
CA LEU A 14 15.55 -1.47 -26.25
C LEU A 14 15.05 -2.65 -27.09
N VAL A 15 15.41 -3.86 -26.67
CA VAL A 15 15.02 -5.10 -27.34
C VAL A 15 14.39 -5.99 -26.30
N VAL A 16 13.22 -6.54 -26.62
CA VAL A 16 12.49 -7.46 -25.75
C VAL A 16 13.29 -8.76 -25.64
N VAL A 17 13.53 -9.21 -24.42
CA VAL A 17 14.12 -10.53 -24.15
C VAL A 17 12.96 -11.50 -23.96
N PRO A 18 12.76 -12.49 -24.86
CA PRO A 18 11.55 -13.33 -24.84
C PRO A 18 11.29 -14.02 -23.49
N GLU A 19 12.34 -14.55 -22.86
CA GLU A 19 12.23 -15.22 -21.56
C GLU A 19 11.83 -14.27 -20.42
N GLU A 20 12.32 -13.02 -20.42
CA GLU A 20 11.93 -12.03 -19.40
C GLU A 20 10.51 -11.53 -19.65
N ALA A 21 10.17 -11.30 -20.92
CA ALA A 21 8.83 -10.91 -21.33
C ALA A 21 7.80 -11.96 -20.93
N LYS A 22 8.11 -13.26 -21.09
CA LYS A 22 7.27 -14.36 -20.64
C LYS A 22 6.97 -14.29 -19.14
N VAL A 23 8.00 -14.11 -18.31
CA VAL A 23 7.82 -13.96 -16.84
C VAL A 23 6.88 -12.80 -16.52
N ILE A 24 7.06 -11.64 -17.16
CA ILE A 24 6.19 -10.48 -16.92
C ILE A 24 4.75 -10.76 -17.37
N ARG A 25 4.55 -11.34 -18.55
CA ARG A 25 3.23 -11.73 -19.07
C ARG A 25 2.52 -12.71 -18.13
N ASP A 26 3.23 -13.71 -17.64
CA ASP A 26 2.66 -14.71 -16.72
C ASP A 26 2.29 -14.09 -15.36
N VAL A 27 3.13 -13.18 -14.85
CA VAL A 27 2.83 -12.39 -13.64
C VAL A 27 1.58 -11.55 -13.82
N VAL A 28 1.47 -10.80 -14.91
CA VAL A 28 0.34 -9.92 -15.18
C VAL A 28 -0.93 -10.72 -15.39
N ARG A 29 -0.89 -11.78 -16.23
CA ARG A 29 -2.02 -12.69 -16.43
C ARG A 29 -2.55 -13.20 -15.08
N ARG A 30 -1.66 -13.70 -14.22
CA ARG A 30 -2.05 -14.21 -12.91
C ARG A 30 -2.66 -13.14 -12.00
N ILE A 31 -2.14 -11.92 -12.04
CA ILE A 31 -2.73 -10.79 -11.30
C ILE A 31 -4.15 -10.55 -11.80
N LEU A 32 -4.33 -10.40 -13.11
CA LEU A 32 -5.62 -10.07 -13.71
C LEU A 32 -6.65 -11.19 -13.57
N THR A 33 -6.25 -12.46 -13.68
CA THR A 33 -7.13 -13.61 -13.46
C THR A 33 -7.69 -13.65 -12.04
N HIS A 34 -6.88 -13.31 -11.04
CA HIS A 34 -7.28 -13.46 -9.64
C HIS A 34 -7.62 -12.13 -8.95
N LYS A 35 -7.60 -11.00 -9.65
CA LYS A 35 -7.69 -9.67 -9.00
C LYS A 35 -8.99 -9.44 -8.22
N ASP A 36 -10.07 -10.08 -8.66
CA ASP A 36 -11.43 -9.95 -8.12
C ASP A 36 -11.78 -11.11 -7.16
N GLU A 37 -10.85 -12.05 -6.93
CA GLU A 37 -11.05 -13.16 -6.01
C GLU A 37 -10.84 -12.74 -4.55
N GLU A 38 -11.65 -13.28 -3.65
CA GLU A 38 -11.41 -13.14 -2.23
C GLU A 38 -10.19 -13.96 -1.80
N ALA A 39 -9.36 -13.41 -0.91
CA ALA A 39 -8.21 -14.13 -0.39
C ALA A 39 -8.68 -15.31 0.50
N PRO A 40 -8.36 -16.58 0.16
CA PRO A 40 -8.78 -17.72 0.97
C PRO A 40 -8.22 -17.64 2.38
N PHE A 41 -9.06 -17.96 3.38
CA PHE A 41 -8.67 -17.88 4.80
C PHE A 41 -7.40 -18.70 5.07
N GLY A 42 -6.42 -18.09 5.75
CA GLY A 42 -5.15 -18.72 6.09
C GLY A 42 -4.13 -18.86 4.95
N ARG A 43 -4.54 -18.71 3.69
CA ARG A 43 -3.65 -18.83 2.51
C ARG A 43 -3.27 -17.46 1.95
N ARG A 44 -2.24 -17.43 1.09
CA ARG A 44 -1.85 -16.22 0.35
C ARG A 44 -2.77 -16.11 -0.86
N HIS A 45 -3.21 -14.90 -1.17
CA HIS A 45 -3.97 -14.63 -2.38
C HIS A 45 -3.09 -14.92 -3.62
N PRO A 46 -3.57 -15.67 -4.62
CA PRO A 46 -2.77 -16.11 -5.77
C PRO A 46 -2.25 -14.93 -6.61
N GLY A 47 -3.08 -13.91 -6.86
CA GLY A 47 -2.65 -12.62 -7.47
C GLY A 47 -1.95 -11.63 -6.52
N SER A 48 -1.41 -12.05 -5.37
CA SER A 48 -0.69 -11.12 -4.48
C SER A 48 0.76 -10.94 -4.92
N LEU A 49 1.25 -9.69 -4.96
CA LEU A 49 2.65 -9.41 -5.31
C LEU A 49 3.64 -10.17 -4.39
N SER A 50 3.31 -10.29 -3.11
CA SER A 50 4.12 -11.06 -2.15
C SER A 50 4.05 -12.58 -2.38
N GLY A 51 2.91 -13.10 -2.83
CA GLY A 51 2.77 -14.51 -3.21
C GLY A 51 3.60 -14.81 -4.44
N ILE A 52 3.41 -14.00 -5.49
CA ILE A 52 4.14 -14.07 -6.76
C ILE A 52 5.65 -13.97 -6.53
N CYS A 53 6.15 -12.99 -5.77
CA CYS A 53 7.59 -12.90 -5.49
C CYS A 53 8.13 -14.13 -4.76
N ALA A 54 7.37 -14.71 -3.82
CA ALA A 54 7.79 -15.90 -3.10
C ALA A 54 7.88 -17.13 -4.02
N GLU A 55 6.95 -17.26 -4.96
CA GLU A 55 6.94 -18.34 -5.94
C GLU A 55 8.06 -18.19 -6.98
N LEU A 56 8.25 -16.99 -7.54
CA LEU A 56 9.39 -16.70 -8.42
C LEU A 56 10.73 -17.05 -7.76
N ASN A 57 10.87 -16.76 -6.45
CA ASN A 57 12.06 -17.12 -5.68
C ASN A 57 12.18 -18.63 -5.44
N ALA A 58 11.06 -19.32 -5.16
CA ALA A 58 11.04 -20.77 -4.95
C ALA A 58 11.36 -21.55 -6.23
N GLU A 59 10.91 -21.04 -7.38
CA GLU A 59 11.18 -21.58 -8.72
C GLU A 59 12.57 -21.20 -9.24
N GLY A 60 13.30 -20.35 -8.51
CA GLY A 60 14.65 -19.91 -8.90
C GLY A 60 14.67 -18.99 -10.12
N VAL A 61 13.57 -18.27 -10.41
CA VAL A 61 13.50 -17.33 -11.53
C VAL A 61 14.51 -16.19 -11.31
N PRO A 62 15.51 -16.03 -12.18
CA PRO A 62 16.61 -15.11 -11.93
C PRO A 62 16.16 -13.65 -12.05
N THR A 63 16.58 -12.82 -11.10
CA THR A 63 16.45 -11.36 -11.21
C THR A 63 17.50 -10.78 -12.16
N LYS A 64 17.27 -9.57 -12.69
CA LYS A 64 18.25 -8.86 -13.53
C LYS A 64 19.62 -8.73 -12.86
N THR A 65 19.67 -8.42 -11.57
CA THR A 65 20.91 -8.33 -10.80
C THR A 65 21.57 -9.68 -10.58
N ALA A 66 20.81 -10.78 -10.48
CA ALA A 66 21.38 -12.14 -10.44
C ALA A 66 22.03 -12.52 -11.77
N ARG A 67 21.43 -12.16 -12.92
CA ARG A 67 22.04 -12.36 -14.26
C ARG A 67 23.26 -11.48 -14.49
N LEU A 68 23.24 -10.25 -13.95
CA LEU A 68 24.40 -9.36 -14.00
C LEU A 68 25.51 -9.81 -13.03
N ALA A 69 25.20 -10.56 -11.97
CA ALA A 69 26.19 -11.01 -10.98
C ALA A 69 27.30 -11.86 -11.61
N ASP A 70 27.04 -12.56 -12.71
CA ASP A 70 28.11 -13.27 -13.47
C ASP A 70 29.09 -12.29 -14.13
N LYS A 71 28.66 -11.06 -14.42
CA LYS A 71 29.49 -9.95 -14.90
C LYS A 71 30.20 -9.19 -13.76
N TRP A 72 29.60 -9.13 -12.57
CA TRP A 72 30.15 -8.42 -11.39
C TRP A 72 31.00 -9.31 -10.46
N ARG A 73 30.92 -10.65 -10.59
CA ARG A 73 31.82 -11.59 -9.90
C ARG A 73 33.28 -11.50 -10.35
N ALA A 74 33.57 -10.81 -11.45
CA ALA A 74 34.94 -10.52 -11.87
C ALA A 74 35.65 -9.48 -10.98
N THR A 75 34.92 -8.77 -10.10
CA THR A 75 35.49 -7.81 -9.15
C THR A 75 35.29 -8.25 -7.70
N GLY A 76 36.02 -9.31 -7.32
CA GLY A 76 36.49 -9.57 -5.94
C GLY A 76 35.47 -9.89 -4.83
N PRO A 77 35.90 -10.59 -3.77
CA PRO A 77 35.09 -10.85 -2.58
C PRO A 77 35.07 -9.59 -1.70
N GLY A 78 34.18 -8.65 -1.98
CA GLY A 78 34.14 -7.35 -1.31
C GLY A 78 32.74 -6.78 -1.14
N GLY A 79 31.74 -7.61 -0.85
CA GLY A 79 30.42 -7.13 -0.41
C GLY A 79 30.45 -6.83 1.08
N LEU A 80 30.55 -5.53 1.46
CA LEU A 80 30.69 -5.02 2.83
C LEU A 80 29.59 -5.44 3.83
N ASP A 81 28.52 -6.14 3.41
CA ASP A 81 27.37 -6.46 4.28
C ASP A 81 27.03 -7.96 4.37
N GLY A 82 27.93 -8.87 3.96
CA GLY A 82 27.75 -10.31 4.18
C GLY A 82 26.55 -10.96 3.47
N ARG A 83 25.90 -10.27 2.52
CA ARG A 83 24.84 -10.87 1.68
C ARG A 83 25.46 -11.65 0.52
N CYS A 84 25.88 -12.88 0.79
CA CYS A 84 26.28 -13.83 -0.25
C CYS A 84 25.04 -14.54 -0.81
N GLY A 85 24.58 -14.14 -2.00
CA GLY A 85 23.52 -14.83 -2.74
C GLY A 85 22.97 -14.02 -3.92
N PRO A 86 22.32 -14.65 -4.92
CA PRO A 86 21.64 -13.93 -5.99
C PRO A 86 20.52 -13.06 -5.40
N SER A 87 20.33 -11.84 -5.93
CA SER A 87 19.26 -10.96 -5.46
C SER A 87 17.89 -11.62 -5.65
N LEU A 88 17.11 -11.71 -4.58
CA LEU A 88 15.75 -12.25 -4.59
C LEU A 88 14.76 -11.25 -5.20
N TRP A 89 13.65 -11.76 -5.70
CA TRP A 89 12.49 -10.95 -6.07
C TRP A 89 11.90 -10.28 -4.84
N GLU A 90 11.90 -8.95 -4.84
CA GLU A 90 11.24 -8.12 -3.84
C GLU A 90 9.99 -7.46 -4.39
N VAL A 91 8.97 -7.27 -3.54
CA VAL A 91 7.70 -6.63 -3.91
C VAL A 91 7.91 -5.20 -4.42
N SER A 92 8.84 -4.46 -3.82
CA SER A 92 9.23 -3.10 -4.24
C SER A 92 9.73 -3.10 -5.69
N THR A 93 10.62 -4.04 -6.01
CA THR A 93 11.21 -4.20 -7.34
C THR A 93 10.17 -4.64 -8.36
N LEU A 94 9.37 -5.66 -8.04
CA LEU A 94 8.30 -6.12 -8.92
C LEU A 94 7.27 -5.01 -9.19
N LYS A 95 6.82 -4.32 -8.14
CA LYS A 95 5.89 -3.18 -8.28
C LYS A 95 6.47 -2.10 -9.19
N ARG A 96 7.75 -1.75 -9.03
CA ARG A 96 8.42 -0.74 -9.88
C ARG A 96 8.47 -1.17 -11.36
N ILE A 97 8.69 -2.46 -11.63
CA ILE A 97 8.66 -3.00 -13.01
C ILE A 97 7.25 -2.92 -13.59
N LEU A 98 6.23 -3.35 -12.84
CA LEU A 98 4.84 -3.35 -13.30
C LEU A 98 4.25 -1.95 -13.51
N ARG A 99 4.86 -0.90 -12.92
CA ARG A 99 4.50 0.50 -13.11
C ARG A 99 5.20 1.17 -14.29
N ASP A 100 6.06 0.46 -15.01
CA ASP A 100 6.89 1.04 -16.07
C ASP A 100 6.14 1.06 -17.42
N PRO A 101 5.86 2.25 -18.01
CA PRO A 101 5.17 2.34 -19.30
C PRO A 101 5.96 1.72 -20.47
N ARG A 102 7.25 1.41 -20.28
CA ARG A 102 8.01 0.65 -21.28
C ARG A 102 7.43 -0.73 -21.52
N LEU A 103 6.68 -1.31 -20.59
CA LEU A 103 6.01 -2.60 -20.81
C LEU A 103 4.99 -2.55 -21.96
N ILE A 104 4.42 -1.38 -22.24
CA ILE A 104 3.54 -1.13 -23.39
C ILE A 104 4.26 -0.42 -24.54
N GLY A 105 5.59 -0.44 -24.54
CA GLY A 105 6.42 0.08 -25.64
C GLY A 105 6.71 1.58 -25.60
N HIS A 106 6.18 2.33 -24.63
CA HIS A 106 6.39 3.79 -24.58
C HIS A 106 7.87 4.16 -24.38
N ALA A 107 8.28 5.27 -25.00
CA ALA A 107 9.45 6.02 -24.62
C ALA A 107 9.17 6.74 -23.29
N VAL A 108 10.13 6.73 -22.36
CA VAL A 108 9.92 7.27 -21.01
C VAL A 108 11.09 8.10 -20.53
N GLU A 109 10.78 9.07 -19.68
CA GLU A 109 11.73 9.81 -18.86
C GLU A 109 11.65 9.35 -17.40
N PRO A 110 12.78 9.12 -16.71
CA PRO A 110 12.77 8.83 -15.29
C PRO A 110 12.32 10.04 -14.48
N VAL A 111 11.41 9.83 -13.54
CA VAL A 111 10.99 10.83 -12.55
C VAL A 111 11.79 10.59 -11.27
N TYR A 112 12.52 11.61 -10.85
CA TYR A 112 13.35 11.57 -9.65
C TYR A 112 12.58 12.09 -8.44
N GLY A 113 12.75 11.42 -7.31
CA GLY A 113 12.17 11.86 -6.03
C GLY A 113 12.88 13.09 -5.49
N PRO A 114 12.28 13.79 -4.52
CA PRO A 114 12.97 14.85 -3.80
C PRO A 114 14.22 14.26 -3.14
N ASP A 115 15.37 14.94 -3.30
CA ASP A 115 16.61 14.53 -2.64
C ASP A 115 16.34 14.41 -1.14
N SER A 116 16.35 13.18 -0.63
CA SER A 116 16.51 13.00 0.81
C SER A 116 17.83 13.68 1.14
N LYS A 117 17.83 14.65 2.07
CA LYS A 117 19.01 15.38 2.58
C LYS A 117 20.00 14.42 3.27
N SER A 118 20.51 13.46 2.53
CA SER A 118 21.30 12.33 3.01
C SER A 118 22.64 12.41 2.26
N ALA A 119 23.55 13.20 2.84
CA ALA A 119 24.94 13.39 2.43
C ALA A 119 25.20 14.10 1.07
N PRO A 120 26.25 14.94 0.98
CA PRO A 120 26.73 15.49 -0.28
C PRO A 120 27.11 14.35 -1.25
N GLY A 121 26.54 14.34 -2.44
CA GLY A 121 26.86 13.37 -3.50
C GLY A 121 25.91 12.18 -3.65
N ALA A 122 24.82 12.09 -2.88
CA ALA A 122 23.79 11.09 -3.12
C ALA A 122 23.06 11.37 -4.45
N ARG A 123 22.92 10.34 -5.29
CA ARG A 123 22.14 10.44 -6.53
C ARG A 123 20.64 10.34 -6.18
N PRO A 124 19.78 11.19 -6.77
CA PRO A 124 18.35 11.12 -6.53
C PRO A 124 17.80 9.76 -6.97
N SER A 125 16.91 9.19 -6.16
CA SER A 125 16.28 7.90 -6.49
C SER A 125 15.17 8.09 -7.52
N VAL A 126 15.08 7.18 -8.49
CA VAL A 126 13.99 7.16 -9.47
C VAL A 126 12.73 6.67 -8.77
N VAL A 127 11.71 7.53 -8.67
CA VAL A 127 10.42 7.24 -8.02
C VAL A 127 9.34 6.79 -9.02
N GLY A 128 9.54 7.03 -10.31
CA GLY A 128 8.61 6.64 -11.36
C GLY A 128 9.14 6.91 -12.77
N TYR A 129 8.25 6.78 -13.74
CA TYR A 129 8.54 7.05 -15.15
C TYR A 129 7.38 7.83 -15.76
N ARG A 130 7.70 8.75 -16.66
CA ARG A 130 6.73 9.54 -17.42
C ARG A 130 6.85 9.19 -18.90
N SER A 131 5.75 8.82 -19.54
CA SER A 131 5.71 8.60 -20.99
C SER A 131 6.04 9.90 -21.72
N VAL A 132 6.90 9.81 -22.73
CA VAL A 132 7.15 10.91 -23.67
C VAL A 132 6.01 10.92 -24.68
N VAL A 133 5.41 12.08 -24.89
CA VAL A 133 4.31 12.28 -25.83
C VAL A 133 4.76 13.14 -26.99
N ASP A 134 4.20 12.88 -28.17
CA ASP A 134 4.35 13.76 -29.32
C ASP A 134 3.67 15.12 -29.01
N PRO A 135 4.36 16.26 -29.22
CA PRO A 135 3.83 17.57 -28.85
C PRO A 135 2.63 18.02 -29.70
N GLN A 136 2.42 17.44 -30.88
CA GLN A 136 1.33 17.80 -31.78
C GLN A 136 0.11 16.89 -31.60
N THR A 137 0.34 15.58 -31.53
CA THR A 137 -0.77 14.60 -31.46
C THR A 137 -1.12 14.19 -30.03
N LEU A 138 -0.26 14.54 -29.06
CA LEU A 138 -0.36 14.11 -27.64
C LEU A 138 -0.36 12.58 -27.46
N THR A 139 0.03 11.83 -28.48
CA THR A 139 0.12 10.37 -28.42
C THR A 139 1.48 9.93 -27.84
N PRO A 140 1.54 8.89 -27.01
CA PRO A 140 2.80 8.35 -26.52
C PRO A 140 3.73 7.92 -27.66
N LEU A 141 4.99 8.31 -27.58
CA LEU A 141 6.02 7.86 -28.53
C LEU A 141 6.39 6.41 -28.22
N MET A 142 6.43 5.56 -29.24
CA MET A 142 6.79 4.14 -29.11
C MET A 142 8.30 3.95 -29.34
N SER A 143 8.98 3.23 -28.44
CA SER A 143 10.43 3.00 -28.48
C SER A 143 10.83 1.58 -28.86
N HIS A 144 9.96 0.60 -28.61
CA HIS A 144 10.19 -0.81 -28.89
C HIS A 144 8.86 -1.59 -28.93
N GLU A 145 8.93 -2.85 -29.34
CA GLU A 145 7.78 -3.77 -29.32
C GLU A 145 7.21 -3.91 -27.89
N PRO A 146 5.89 -3.74 -27.70
CA PRO A 146 5.26 -3.91 -26.40
C PRO A 146 5.41 -5.33 -25.83
N VAL A 147 5.65 -5.42 -24.53
CA VAL A 147 5.62 -6.70 -23.79
C VAL A 147 4.18 -7.10 -23.43
N LEU A 148 3.35 -6.11 -23.11
CA LEU A 148 1.93 -6.22 -22.76
C LEU A 148 1.11 -5.38 -23.74
N ASP A 149 -0.17 -5.70 -23.89
CA ASP A 149 -1.09 -4.78 -24.54
C ASP A 149 -1.41 -3.59 -23.62
N ALA A 150 -1.95 -2.52 -24.21
CA ALA A 150 -2.30 -1.32 -23.45
C ALA A 150 -3.45 -1.57 -22.47
N ALA A 151 -4.42 -2.40 -22.84
CA ALA A 151 -5.61 -2.68 -22.04
C ALA A 151 -5.28 -3.44 -20.74
N ASP A 152 -4.51 -4.53 -20.81
CA ASP A 152 -4.05 -5.28 -19.64
C ASP A 152 -3.18 -4.41 -18.74
N TRP A 153 -2.36 -3.52 -19.32
CA TRP A 153 -1.50 -2.64 -18.54
C TRP A 153 -2.30 -1.56 -17.81
N GLU A 154 -3.31 -0.96 -18.46
CA GLU A 154 -4.23 0.00 -17.84
C GLU A 154 -5.04 -0.66 -16.72
N GLU A 155 -5.57 -1.86 -16.95
CA GLU A 155 -6.29 -2.63 -15.94
C GLU A 155 -5.37 -2.98 -14.75
N LEU A 156 -4.12 -3.38 -15.04
CA LEU A 156 -3.09 -3.60 -14.03
C LEU A 156 -2.79 -2.33 -13.24
N GLN A 157 -2.71 -1.16 -13.88
CA GLN A 157 -2.46 0.12 -13.18
C GLN A 157 -3.62 0.44 -12.24
N ALA A 158 -4.86 0.34 -12.72
CA ALA A 158 -6.05 0.54 -11.91
C ALA A 158 -6.03 -0.38 -10.68
N TRP A 159 -5.72 -1.66 -10.87
CA TRP A 159 -5.59 -2.61 -9.77
C TRP A 159 -4.44 -2.25 -8.81
N LEU A 160 -3.26 -1.85 -9.32
CA LEU A 160 -2.14 -1.44 -8.50
C LEU A 160 -2.42 -0.15 -7.70
N ASP A 161 -3.33 0.71 -8.18
CA ASP A 161 -3.76 1.94 -7.52
C ASP A 161 -4.75 1.66 -6.38
N THR A 162 -5.65 0.67 -6.55
CA THR A 162 -6.52 0.21 -5.44
C THR A 162 -5.70 -0.39 -4.27
N ARG A 163 -4.50 -0.89 -4.56
CA ARG A 163 -3.54 -1.42 -3.59
C ARG A 163 -2.66 -0.33 -2.98
N MET A 164 -3.33 0.64 -2.36
CA MET A 164 -2.71 1.47 -1.33
C MET A 164 -2.18 0.60 -0.18
N PRO A 165 -1.10 1.01 0.51
CA PRO A 165 -0.58 0.27 1.66
C PRO A 165 -1.68 0.03 2.71
N GLY A 166 -2.18 -1.20 2.80
CA GLY A 166 -3.19 -1.59 3.80
C GLY A 166 -4.40 -2.36 3.27
N THR A 167 -4.77 -2.24 1.99
CA THR A 167 -6.10 -2.70 1.52
C THR A 167 -6.23 -4.20 1.21
N HIS A 168 -5.15 -4.93 0.87
CA HIS A 168 -5.26 -6.35 0.45
C HIS A 168 -4.16 -7.25 1.05
N GLY A 169 -4.53 -8.48 1.47
CA GLY A 169 -3.67 -9.50 2.12
C GLY A 169 -4.10 -9.84 3.55
N ARG A 170 -3.29 -10.54 4.36
CA ARG A 170 -3.60 -10.84 5.79
C ARG A 170 -3.85 -9.58 6.67
N ARG A 171 -3.54 -8.38 6.14
CA ARG A 171 -3.89 -7.07 6.71
C ARG A 171 -5.36 -6.68 6.50
N ALA A 172 -6.07 -7.36 5.59
CA ALA A 172 -7.46 -7.15 5.22
C ALA A 172 -8.47 -7.93 6.07
N SER A 173 -8.04 -8.72 7.05
CA SER A 173 -8.95 -9.44 7.96
C SER A 173 -9.46 -8.61 9.14
N SER A 174 -8.99 -7.38 9.30
CA SER A 174 -9.35 -6.51 10.43
C SER A 174 -9.65 -5.09 9.99
N LEU A 175 -10.60 -4.46 10.67
CA LEU A 175 -11.24 -3.22 10.24
C LEU A 175 -10.21 -2.11 9.98
N LEU A 176 -9.42 -1.75 10.99
CA LEU A 176 -8.56 -0.55 10.99
C LEU A 176 -7.21 -0.74 10.26
N SER A 177 -6.61 -1.93 10.28
CA SER A 177 -5.40 -2.16 9.48
C SER A 177 -5.70 -2.14 7.98
N GLY A 178 -6.90 -2.60 7.60
CA GLY A 178 -7.38 -2.57 6.21
C GLY A 178 -7.66 -1.16 5.68
N LEU A 179 -7.99 -0.22 6.58
CA LEU A 179 -8.20 1.19 6.23
C LEU A 179 -6.90 1.92 5.88
N GLY A 180 -5.75 1.43 6.35
CA GLY A 180 -4.46 2.10 6.16
C GLY A 180 -4.22 3.34 7.03
N VAL A 181 -5.21 3.76 7.84
CA VAL A 181 -5.17 4.96 8.71
C VAL A 181 -4.56 4.71 10.10
N LEU A 182 -4.38 3.45 10.50
CA LEU A 182 -3.88 3.10 11.83
C LEU A 182 -2.35 3.23 11.93
N ARG A 183 -1.89 4.06 12.87
CA ARG A 183 -0.49 4.41 13.11
C ARG A 183 -0.15 4.28 14.59
N CYS A 184 1.11 3.98 14.84
CA CYS A 184 1.73 4.07 16.14
C CYS A 184 2.29 5.49 16.32
N VAL A 185 2.37 6.01 17.54
CA VAL A 185 2.97 7.33 17.82
C VAL A 185 4.45 7.45 17.39
N CYS A 186 5.15 6.35 17.13
CA CYS A 186 6.48 6.36 16.51
C CYS A 186 6.47 6.51 14.97
N GLY A 187 5.30 6.73 14.36
CA GLY A 187 5.08 6.88 12.92
C GLY A 187 4.87 5.57 12.15
N ALA A 188 5.21 4.43 12.73
CA ALA A 188 5.06 3.13 12.05
C ALA A 188 3.58 2.71 11.95
N THR A 189 3.19 2.07 10.83
CA THR A 189 1.87 1.44 10.70
C THR A 189 1.68 0.34 11.74
N MET A 190 0.47 0.23 12.29
CA MET A 190 0.12 -0.94 13.10
C MET A 190 -0.53 -2.02 12.25
N VAL A 191 -0.17 -3.27 12.53
CA VAL A 191 -0.64 -4.47 11.84
C VAL A 191 -1.45 -5.31 12.81
N SER A 192 -2.47 -5.99 12.29
CA SER A 192 -3.24 -6.97 13.07
C SER A 192 -2.36 -8.16 13.42
N ASN A 193 -2.47 -8.60 14.67
CA ASN A 193 -1.72 -9.67 15.28
C ASN A 193 -2.68 -10.59 16.06
N GLY A 194 -2.55 -11.90 15.88
CA GLY A 194 -3.44 -12.90 16.44
C GLY A 194 -4.63 -13.25 15.54
N THR A 195 -5.29 -14.37 15.87
CA THR A 195 -6.52 -14.85 15.23
C THR A 195 -7.73 -14.20 15.90
N ALA A 196 -8.88 -14.13 15.23
CA ALA A 196 -10.06 -13.42 15.71
C ALA A 196 -10.50 -13.79 17.14
N GLY A 197 -11.11 -12.83 17.86
CA GLY A 197 -11.57 -12.98 19.25
C GLY A 197 -10.75 -12.17 20.26
N ALA A 198 -10.86 -12.52 21.54
CA ALA A 198 -10.37 -11.76 22.69
C ALA A 198 -8.84 -11.56 22.77
N THR A 199 -8.06 -12.30 21.97
CA THR A 199 -6.60 -12.21 21.91
C THR A 199 -6.10 -11.37 20.72
N ALA A 200 -7.00 -10.96 19.82
CA ALA A 200 -6.65 -10.16 18.66
C ALA A 200 -6.20 -8.75 19.09
N SER A 201 -5.08 -8.31 18.54
CA SER A 201 -4.49 -7.00 18.83
C SER A 201 -3.96 -6.34 17.57
N TYR A 202 -3.90 -5.02 17.56
CA TYR A 202 -3.03 -4.30 16.64
C TYR A 202 -1.67 -4.10 17.30
N ARG A 203 -0.60 -4.36 16.56
CA ARG A 203 0.79 -4.19 17.00
C ARG A 203 1.53 -3.26 16.05
N CYS A 204 2.35 -2.37 16.59
CA CYS A 204 3.31 -1.62 15.81
C CYS A 204 4.17 -2.55 14.93
N SER A 205 4.30 -2.21 13.65
CA SER A 205 5.09 -3.02 12.69
C SER A 205 6.60 -2.89 12.86
N ARG A 206 7.08 -1.85 13.56
CA ARG A 206 8.50 -1.66 13.84
C ARG A 206 9.03 -2.82 14.71
N PRO A 207 10.17 -3.46 14.34
CA PRO A 207 10.79 -4.52 15.13
C PRO A 207 11.10 -4.08 16.57
N LYS A 208 11.07 -5.03 17.50
CA LYS A 208 11.50 -4.79 18.89
C LYS A 208 12.99 -4.41 18.91
N GLY A 209 13.35 -3.37 19.66
CA GLY A 209 14.74 -2.92 19.80
C GLY A 209 15.28 -2.07 18.65
N ALA A 210 14.48 -1.75 17.63
CA ALA A 210 14.89 -0.82 16.58
C ALA A 210 15.01 0.63 17.10
N THR A 211 15.97 1.40 16.59
CA THR A 211 16.16 2.82 16.91
C THR A 211 14.88 3.62 16.60
N GLY A 212 14.41 4.43 17.56
CA GLY A 212 13.11 5.11 17.47
C GLY A 212 11.89 4.19 17.61
N GLY A 213 12.09 2.95 18.04
CA GLY A 213 11.05 2.00 18.41
C GLY A 213 10.63 2.11 19.87
N HIS A 214 9.57 1.39 20.22
CA HIS A 214 9.10 1.30 21.60
C HIS A 214 9.77 0.12 22.31
N ASP A 215 10.33 0.36 23.49
CA ASP A 215 10.82 -0.73 24.35
C ASP A 215 9.69 -1.72 24.66
N GLY A 216 9.91 -3.03 24.51
CA GLY A 216 8.87 -4.06 24.62
C GLY A 216 7.77 -4.07 23.54
N GLY A 217 7.77 -3.10 22.61
CA GLY A 217 6.76 -2.91 21.56
C GLY A 217 5.55 -2.06 21.99
N ASN A 218 4.64 -1.83 21.04
CA ASN A 218 3.35 -1.19 21.28
C ASN A 218 2.23 -2.03 20.66
N SER A 219 1.24 -2.41 21.47
CA SER A 219 0.05 -3.13 21.03
C SER A 219 -1.20 -2.63 21.74
N ILE A 220 -2.34 -2.76 21.07
CA ILE A 220 -3.67 -2.41 21.57
C ILE A 220 -4.66 -3.51 21.18
N LYS A 221 -5.53 -3.94 22.08
CA LYS A 221 -6.59 -4.92 21.79
C LYS A 221 -7.50 -4.41 20.67
N ARG A 222 -7.81 -5.31 19.74
CA ARG A 222 -8.55 -4.98 18.52
C ARG A 222 -9.99 -4.59 18.81
N GLU A 223 -10.68 -5.40 19.61
CA GLU A 223 -12.07 -5.19 20.01
C GLU A 223 -12.31 -3.78 20.57
N HIS A 224 -11.49 -3.37 21.55
CA HIS A 224 -11.69 -2.11 22.25
C HIS A 224 -11.32 -0.87 21.42
N VAL A 225 -10.28 -0.94 20.59
CA VAL A 225 -9.93 0.21 19.73
C VAL A 225 -10.92 0.37 18.59
N GLU A 226 -11.44 -0.73 18.04
CA GLU A 226 -12.48 -0.68 17.01
C GLU A 226 -13.76 -0.10 17.59
N GLU A 227 -14.22 -0.62 18.73
CA GLU A 227 -15.39 -0.11 19.45
C GLU A 227 -15.26 1.39 19.76
N TYR A 228 -14.14 1.81 20.34
CA TYR A 228 -13.88 3.22 20.63
C TYR A 228 -13.97 4.11 19.38
N VAL A 229 -13.34 3.70 18.28
CA VAL A 229 -13.34 4.46 17.03
C VAL A 229 -14.74 4.57 16.45
N ILE A 230 -15.49 3.47 16.45
CA ILE A 230 -16.87 3.41 15.96
C ILE A 230 -17.76 4.35 16.80
N GLN A 231 -17.67 4.25 18.14
CA GLN A 231 -18.42 5.10 19.07
C GLN A 231 -18.09 6.58 18.87
N ARG A 232 -16.82 6.93 18.62
CA ARG A 232 -16.42 8.32 18.33
C ARG A 232 -17.04 8.83 17.03
N VAL A 233 -17.10 8.03 15.97
CA VAL A 233 -17.77 8.41 14.72
C VAL A 233 -19.25 8.67 14.95
N PHE A 234 -19.97 7.75 15.60
CA PHE A 234 -21.40 7.96 15.89
C PHE A 234 -21.64 9.16 16.80
N THR A 235 -20.77 9.39 17.79
CA THR A 235 -20.84 10.59 18.64
C THR A 235 -20.74 11.88 17.82
N GLU A 236 -19.84 11.95 16.83
CA GLU A 236 -19.75 13.13 15.96
C GLU A 236 -20.99 13.28 15.07
N ILE A 237 -21.58 12.18 14.58
CA ILE A 237 -22.84 12.22 13.82
C ILE A 237 -23.99 12.74 14.70
N SER A 238 -24.14 12.25 15.93
CA SER A 238 -25.17 12.71 16.86
C SER A 238 -25.00 14.20 17.20
N ARG A 239 -23.75 14.64 17.43
CA ARG A 239 -23.42 16.05 17.69
C ARG A 239 -23.73 16.96 16.50
N ALA A 240 -23.48 16.48 15.28
CA ALA A 240 -23.88 17.19 14.06
C ALA A 240 -25.40 17.35 13.98
N GLY A 241 -26.16 16.29 14.32
CA GLY A 241 -27.63 16.35 14.42
C GLY A 241 -28.15 17.34 15.47
N GLN A 242 -27.34 17.65 16.50
CA GLN A 242 -27.62 18.68 17.51
C GLN A 242 -27.11 20.09 17.12
N GLY A 243 -26.56 20.25 15.92
CA GLY A 243 -26.08 21.54 15.41
C GLY A 243 -24.68 21.94 15.89
N GLN A 244 -23.89 21.03 16.46
CA GLN A 244 -22.51 21.34 16.85
C GLN A 244 -21.67 21.62 15.60
N ARG A 245 -21.22 22.88 15.44
CA ARG A 245 -20.60 23.39 14.21
C ARG A 245 -19.48 22.51 13.64
N CYS A 246 -18.44 22.19 14.43
CA CYS A 246 -17.32 21.36 13.94
C CYS A 246 -17.78 19.96 13.50
N SER A 247 -18.78 19.39 14.16
CA SER A 247 -19.33 18.09 13.81
C SER A 247 -20.22 18.17 12.56
N VAL A 248 -20.93 19.28 12.34
CA VAL A 248 -21.66 19.55 11.09
C VAL A 248 -20.69 19.66 9.92
N GLU A 249 -19.60 20.43 10.07
CA GLU A 249 -18.56 20.58 9.03
C GLU A 249 -17.92 19.22 8.66
N LEU A 250 -17.62 18.39 9.68
CA LEU A 250 -17.15 17.02 9.48
C LEU A 250 -18.19 16.16 8.74
N LEU A 251 -19.46 16.21 9.15
CA LEU A 251 -20.53 15.42 8.53
C LEU A 251 -20.76 15.84 7.07
N THR A 252 -20.65 17.12 6.75
CA THR A 252 -20.73 17.63 5.38
C THR A 252 -19.58 17.09 4.51
N GLU A 253 -18.33 17.16 4.98
CA GLU A 253 -17.17 16.62 4.26
C GLU A 253 -17.28 15.09 4.10
N ALA A 254 -17.68 14.38 5.17
CA ALA A 254 -17.89 12.94 5.11
C ALA A 254 -19.01 12.58 4.13
N GLY A 255 -20.10 13.34 4.11
CA GLY A 255 -21.20 13.19 3.16
C GLY A 255 -20.77 13.41 1.72
N ALA A 256 -19.92 14.41 1.45
CA ALA A 256 -19.35 14.63 0.13
C ALA A 256 -18.49 13.44 -0.34
N ARG A 257 -17.74 12.79 0.57
CA ARG A 257 -16.96 11.58 0.27
C ARG A 257 -17.83 10.34 0.08
N PHE A 258 -18.94 10.27 0.81
CA PHE A 258 -19.89 9.17 0.73
C PHE A 258 -20.80 9.26 -0.50
N GLY A 259 -21.01 10.48 -1.02
CA GLY A 259 -21.87 10.80 -2.15
C GLY A 259 -23.09 11.63 -1.76
N SER A 260 -23.53 11.57 -0.50
CA SER A 260 -24.64 12.34 0.05
C SER A 260 -24.59 12.34 1.58
N VAL A 261 -24.91 13.49 2.20
CA VAL A 261 -25.10 13.57 3.65
C VAL A 261 -26.31 12.76 4.09
N ALA A 262 -27.41 12.80 3.34
CA ALA A 262 -28.64 12.08 3.68
C ALA A 262 -28.41 10.56 3.69
N ASP A 263 -27.77 10.04 2.64
CA ASP A 263 -27.50 8.60 2.54
C ASP A 263 -26.51 8.14 3.61
N LEU A 264 -25.53 8.99 3.94
CA LEU A 264 -24.58 8.72 5.01
C LEU A 264 -25.27 8.62 6.37
N VAL A 265 -26.22 9.51 6.66
CA VAL A 265 -27.01 9.49 7.91
C VAL A 265 -27.91 8.25 7.96
N VAL A 266 -28.60 7.91 6.86
CA VAL A 266 -29.41 6.69 6.78
C VAL A 266 -28.55 5.45 7.03
N ARG A 267 -27.36 5.40 6.43
CA ARG A 267 -26.40 4.30 6.65
C ARG A 267 -25.95 4.23 8.11
N ALA A 268 -25.65 5.37 8.73
CA ALA A 268 -25.22 5.44 10.13
C ALA A 268 -26.32 4.92 11.07
N GLN A 269 -27.56 5.37 10.89
CA GLN A 269 -28.72 4.92 11.68
C GLN A 269 -28.92 3.39 11.57
N ALA A 270 -28.78 2.84 10.36
CA ALA A 270 -28.90 1.40 10.15
C ALA A 270 -27.79 0.63 10.88
N TYR A 271 -26.56 1.17 10.92
CA TYR A 271 -25.46 0.59 11.68
C TYR A 271 -25.65 0.68 13.20
N GLU A 272 -26.16 1.80 13.73
CA GLU A 272 -26.52 1.94 15.14
C GLU A 272 -27.65 0.98 15.54
N ALA A 273 -28.59 0.68 14.62
CA ALA A 273 -29.65 -0.31 14.80
C ALA A 273 -29.15 -1.78 14.74
N GLY A 274 -27.84 -2.02 14.72
CA GLY A 274 -27.25 -3.36 14.81
C GLY A 274 -26.84 -3.99 13.48
N GLN A 275 -26.94 -3.29 12.35
CA GLN A 275 -26.45 -3.81 11.07
C GLN A 275 -24.91 -3.77 10.96
N TRP A 276 -24.24 -3.04 11.85
CA TRP A 276 -22.78 -2.91 11.82
C TRP A 276 -22.05 -4.25 11.86
N GLN A 277 -22.44 -5.16 12.76
CA GLN A 277 -21.74 -6.44 12.94
C GLN A 277 -21.88 -7.35 11.71
N CYS A 278 -23.02 -7.28 11.03
CA CYS A 278 -23.36 -8.11 9.86
C CYS A 278 -22.90 -7.50 8.53
N ALA A 279 -22.58 -6.21 8.50
CA ALA A 279 -22.14 -5.54 7.29
C ALA A 279 -20.78 -6.09 6.78
N PRO A 280 -20.61 -6.22 5.45
CA PRO A 280 -19.33 -6.56 4.85
C PRO A 280 -18.19 -5.68 5.39
N LEU A 281 -17.00 -6.25 5.57
CA LEU A 281 -15.84 -5.49 6.04
C LEU A 281 -15.48 -4.34 5.09
N THR A 282 -15.71 -4.51 3.79
CA THR A 282 -15.56 -3.48 2.76
C THR A 282 -16.45 -2.27 3.04
N ASP A 283 -17.72 -2.50 3.34
CA ASP A 283 -18.71 -1.45 3.56
C ASP A 283 -18.41 -0.67 4.83
N ARG A 284 -18.11 -1.39 5.92
CA ARG A 284 -17.68 -0.77 7.19
C ARG A 284 -16.44 0.10 7.01
N ARG A 285 -15.50 -0.34 6.17
CA ARG A 285 -14.30 0.45 5.86
C ARG A 285 -14.63 1.67 5.01
N ALA A 286 -15.43 1.51 3.97
CA ALA A 286 -15.84 2.62 3.10
C ALA A 286 -16.53 3.72 3.93
N PHE A 287 -17.43 3.32 4.83
CA PHE A 287 -18.08 4.22 5.78
C PHE A 287 -17.08 4.96 6.68
N LEU A 288 -16.21 4.25 7.41
CA LEU A 288 -15.25 4.89 8.32
C LEU A 288 -14.25 5.81 7.61
N ARG A 289 -13.86 5.47 6.37
CA ARG A 289 -12.95 6.28 5.56
C ARG A 289 -13.52 7.65 5.19
N CYS A 290 -14.83 7.83 5.27
CA CYS A 290 -15.46 9.13 5.07
C CYS A 290 -15.17 10.08 6.24
N PHE A 291 -14.94 9.57 7.46
CA PHE A 291 -14.75 10.40 8.66
C PHE A 291 -13.30 10.49 9.12
N ILE A 292 -12.52 9.41 8.93
CA ILE A 292 -11.24 9.23 9.60
C ILE A 292 -10.09 9.45 8.63
N ASP A 293 -9.22 10.41 8.96
CA ASP A 293 -7.95 10.61 8.26
C ASP A 293 -6.84 9.74 8.87
N ARG A 294 -6.70 9.77 10.19
CA ARG A 294 -5.64 9.07 10.91
C ARG A 294 -6.08 8.60 12.29
N ILE A 295 -5.59 7.44 12.70
CA ILE A 295 -5.73 6.93 14.06
C ILE A 295 -4.34 6.70 14.61
N GLU A 296 -4.02 7.32 15.73
CA GLU A 296 -2.74 7.15 16.42
C GLU A 296 -2.90 6.43 17.74
N VAL A 297 -2.04 5.45 17.99
CA VAL A 297 -2.05 4.67 19.23
C VAL A 297 -0.77 4.89 20.00
N ALA A 298 -0.91 5.43 21.22
CA ALA A 298 0.15 5.62 22.19
C ALA A 298 0.52 4.32 22.90
N LYS A 299 1.74 4.29 23.44
CA LYS A 299 2.21 3.18 24.28
C LYS A 299 1.38 3.10 25.57
N ALA A 300 1.14 1.89 26.07
CA ALA A 300 0.56 1.73 27.40
C ALA A 300 1.52 2.26 28.47
N LEU A 301 0.99 2.99 29.45
CA LEU A 301 1.75 3.51 30.59
C LEU A 301 2.24 2.39 31.52
N SER A 302 1.47 1.31 31.62
CA SER A 302 1.76 0.13 32.43
C SER A 302 1.50 -1.15 31.64
N ARG A 303 2.07 -2.27 32.11
CA ARG A 303 1.59 -3.59 31.69
C ARG A 303 0.24 -3.80 32.35
N GLY A 304 -0.81 -3.90 31.54
CA GLY A 304 -2.18 -4.11 32.06
C GLY A 304 -2.24 -5.33 32.97
N ASN A 305 -2.87 -5.16 34.13
CA ASN A 305 -3.26 -6.25 35.01
C ASN A 305 -4.68 -6.72 34.60
N LYS A 306 -5.09 -7.94 34.96
CA LYS A 306 -6.40 -8.52 34.59
C LYS A 306 -7.61 -7.70 35.10
N TRP A 307 -7.38 -6.79 36.05
CA TRP A 307 -8.41 -6.16 36.86
C TRP A 307 -8.69 -4.70 36.50
N GLU A 308 -7.79 -4.04 35.77
CA GLU A 308 -8.04 -2.68 35.29
C GLU A 308 -8.94 -2.68 34.04
N PRO A 309 -9.98 -1.82 33.99
CA PRO A 309 -10.79 -1.65 32.80
C PRO A 309 -9.92 -1.18 31.65
N TYR A 310 -10.01 -1.90 30.52
CA TYR A 310 -9.24 -1.59 29.33
C TYR A 310 -9.84 -0.37 28.63
N ASP A 311 -9.24 0.80 28.85
CA ASP A 311 -9.63 2.05 28.20
C ASP A 311 -8.77 2.30 26.95
N ALA A 312 -9.31 1.97 25.78
CA ALA A 312 -8.64 2.25 24.51
C ALA A 312 -8.54 3.76 24.23
N GLY A 313 -9.47 4.57 24.74
CA GLY A 313 -9.55 6.01 24.48
C GLY A 313 -8.38 6.78 25.06
N ARG A 314 -7.88 6.40 26.25
CA ARG A 314 -6.66 7.00 26.85
C ARG A 314 -5.42 6.92 25.97
N ARG A 315 -5.40 6.00 25.02
CA ARG A 315 -4.23 5.71 24.17
C ARG A 315 -4.50 5.96 22.70
N THR A 316 -5.73 6.32 22.32
CA THR A 316 -6.13 6.40 20.92
C THR A 316 -6.55 7.81 20.58
N THR A 317 -5.86 8.40 19.61
CA THR A 317 -6.21 9.71 19.06
C THR A 317 -6.77 9.51 17.66
N VAL A 318 -7.96 10.06 17.40
CA VAL A 318 -8.58 10.05 16.07
C VAL A 318 -8.44 11.44 15.47
N THR A 319 -7.81 11.51 14.31
CA THR A 319 -7.77 12.71 13.47
C THR A 319 -8.86 12.57 12.42
N TRP A 320 -9.76 13.54 12.42
CA TRP A 320 -10.88 13.60 11.50
C TRP A 320 -10.44 14.12 10.13
N VAL A 321 -11.21 13.78 9.12
CA VAL A 321 -11.03 14.38 7.80
C VAL A 321 -11.29 15.88 7.90
N THR A 322 -10.39 16.66 7.33
CA THR A 322 -10.59 18.10 7.20
C THR A 322 -11.37 18.39 5.92
N PRO A 323 -12.28 19.38 5.93
CA PRO A 323 -12.85 19.91 4.69
C PRO A 323 -11.72 20.25 3.74
N ARG A 324 -11.83 19.85 2.47
CA ARG A 324 -10.91 20.37 1.46
C ARG A 324 -11.07 21.88 1.45
N SER A 325 -10.03 22.62 1.83
CA SER A 325 -9.96 24.05 1.49
C SER A 325 -10.14 24.14 -0.02
N GLY A 326 -11.27 24.68 -0.46
CA GLY A 326 -11.51 24.89 -1.89
C GLY A 326 -10.44 25.80 -2.49
N PRO A 327 -10.26 25.77 -3.82
CA PRO A 327 -9.46 26.77 -4.52
C PRO A 327 -9.96 28.20 -4.26
#